data_AF-A0A1Z1W5A7-F1
#
_entry.id   AF-A0A1Z1W5A7-F1
#
_cell.length_a   1.000
_cell.length_b   1.000
_cell.length_c   1.000
_cell.angle_alpha   90.00
_cell.angle_beta   90.00
_cell.angle_gamma   90.00
#
_symmetry.space_group_name_H-M   'P 1'
#
loop_
_entity.id
_entity.type
_entity.pdbx_description
1 polymer ?
#
loop_
_entity_poly.entity_id
_entity_poly.type
_entity_poly.pdbx_seq_one_letter_code
_entity_poly.pdbx_strand_id
1 'polypeptide(L)'
;MNKITDAARQQILALAAAGHSDSSIHRITGISRVTIARYRRGYTPPPPHTTADNTQCRNGHSYPDNLRTDSNGWHYCTQCRRAKAKRWRDRNPMPAQPDTVAILRAVHGDPPQRLTPRERTEAVRQLTDGGLSVTLIAARLRCHPKTVKRARRRLKAAA
;
A
#
# COMPACT_ATOMS: atom_id res chain seq x y z
N MET A 1 -1.48 -12.19 12.39
CA MET A 1 -1.44 -13.38 11.51
C MET A 1 -0.91 -14.52 12.35
N ASN A 2 -1.73 -15.54 12.61
CA ASN A 2 -1.27 -16.72 13.35
C ASN A 2 -0.13 -17.37 12.57
N LYS A 3 1.02 -17.56 13.25
CA LYS A 3 2.13 -18.33 12.71
C LYS A 3 1.61 -19.76 12.53
N ILE A 4 1.73 -20.27 11.32
CA ILE A 4 1.31 -21.61 10.97
C ILE A 4 2.41 -22.54 11.45
N THR A 5 2.05 -23.67 12.05
CA THR A 5 3.01 -24.63 12.59
C THR A 5 3.79 -25.31 11.47
N ASP A 6 5.00 -25.80 11.77
CA ASP A 6 5.79 -26.57 10.80
C ASP A 6 5.06 -27.84 10.35
N ALA A 7 4.26 -28.45 11.23
CA ALA A 7 3.38 -29.56 10.87
C ALA A 7 2.37 -29.18 9.78
N ALA A 8 1.70 -28.03 9.94
CA ALA A 8 0.76 -27.52 8.95
C ALA A 8 1.44 -27.14 7.63
N ARG A 9 2.69 -26.65 7.68
CA ARG A 9 3.50 -26.42 6.48
C ARG A 9 3.78 -27.74 5.74
N GLN A 10 4.24 -28.77 6.44
CA GLN A 10 4.52 -30.08 5.83
C GLN A 10 3.25 -30.68 5.21
N GLN A 11 2.11 -30.53 5.89
CA GLN A 11 0.83 -31.00 5.38
C GLN A 11 0.43 -30.30 4.06
N ILE A 12 0.63 -28.98 3.93
CA ILE A 12 0.39 -28.26 2.68
C ILE A 12 1.28 -28.79 1.55
N LEU A 13 2.57 -29.01 1.83
CA LEU A 13 3.54 -29.46 0.83
C LEU A 13 3.24 -30.90 0.37
N ALA A 14 2.89 -31.79 1.29
CA ALA A 14 2.49 -33.17 0.96
C ALA A 14 1.23 -33.19 0.07
N LEU A 15 0.18 -32.44 0.43
CA LEU A 15 -1.03 -32.35 -0.39
C LEU A 15 -0.77 -31.68 -1.75
N ALA A 16 0.12 -30.71 -1.82
CA ALA A 16 0.52 -30.10 -3.09
C ALA A 16 1.30 -31.08 -3.97
N ALA A 17 2.21 -31.88 -3.39
CA ALA A 17 2.94 -32.94 -4.11
C ALA A 17 2.02 -34.05 -4.61
N ALA A 18 0.96 -34.37 -3.86
CA ALA A 18 -0.10 -35.28 -4.28
C ALA A 18 -1.08 -34.69 -5.33
N GLY A 19 -0.83 -33.48 -5.85
CA GLY A 19 -1.59 -32.89 -6.96
C GLY A 19 -2.90 -32.19 -6.58
N HIS A 20 -3.20 -32.01 -5.29
CA HIS A 20 -4.42 -31.31 -4.87
C HIS A 20 -4.39 -29.83 -5.29
N SER A 21 -5.54 -29.25 -5.66
CA SER A 21 -5.66 -27.80 -5.93
C SER A 21 -5.66 -26.96 -4.65
N ASP A 22 -5.35 -25.65 -4.73
CA ASP A 22 -5.36 -24.74 -3.57
C ASP A 22 -6.71 -24.75 -2.84
N SER A 23 -7.81 -24.85 -3.59
CA SER A 23 -9.16 -24.92 -3.05
C SER A 23 -9.47 -26.25 -2.37
N SER A 24 -8.83 -27.36 -2.79
CA SER A 24 -8.95 -28.67 -2.14
C SER A 24 -8.17 -28.67 -0.82
N ILE A 25 -6.93 -28.17 -0.84
CA ILE A 25 -6.11 -28.06 0.38
C ILE A 25 -6.76 -27.15 1.42
N HIS A 26 -7.37 -26.03 1.00
CA HIS A 26 -8.11 -25.15 1.90
C HIS A 26 -9.26 -25.87 2.60
N ARG A 27 -10.06 -26.66 1.87
CA ARG A 27 -11.17 -27.43 2.44
C ARG A 27 -10.70 -28.50 3.43
N ILE A 28 -9.55 -29.13 3.16
CA ILE A 28 -8.99 -30.19 4.01
C ILE A 28 -8.35 -29.60 5.29
N THR A 29 -7.61 -28.50 5.16
CA THR A 29 -6.76 -27.98 6.24
C THR A 29 -7.33 -26.76 6.97
N GLY A 30 -8.36 -26.11 6.42
CA GLY A 30 -8.87 -24.82 6.89
C GLY A 30 -7.91 -23.64 6.64
N ILE A 31 -6.72 -23.87 6.12
CA ILE A 31 -5.69 -22.84 5.92
C ILE A 31 -6.07 -21.97 4.72
N SER A 32 -5.84 -20.65 4.81
CA SER A 32 -6.23 -19.72 3.75
C SER A 32 -5.59 -20.07 2.39
N ARG A 33 -6.36 -19.88 1.31
CA ARG A 33 -5.88 -20.12 -0.08
C ARG A 33 -4.63 -19.31 -0.42
N VAL A 34 -4.52 -18.08 0.09
CA VAL A 34 -3.34 -17.20 -0.10
C VAL A 34 -2.10 -17.81 0.55
N THR A 35 -2.25 -18.37 1.74
CA THR A 35 -1.19 -19.06 2.45
C THR A 35 -0.72 -20.31 1.71
N ILE A 36 -1.66 -21.14 1.24
CA ILE A 36 -1.35 -22.37 0.49
C ILE A 36 -0.59 -22.03 -0.80
N ALA A 37 -1.09 -21.07 -1.58
CA ALA A 37 -0.46 -20.62 -2.81
C ALA A 37 0.97 -20.10 -2.58
N ARG A 38 1.24 -19.46 -1.44
CA ARG A 38 2.59 -19.04 -1.04
C ARG A 38 3.51 -20.24 -0.87
N TYR A 39 3.14 -21.24 -0.06
CA TYR A 39 3.99 -22.42 0.14
C TYR A 39 4.17 -23.25 -1.13
N ARG A 40 3.11 -23.42 -1.95
CA ARG A 40 3.20 -24.15 -3.22
C ARG A 40 4.19 -23.52 -4.20
N ARG A 41 4.22 -22.18 -4.28
CA ARG A 41 5.14 -21.45 -5.17
C ARG A 41 6.57 -21.35 -4.62
N GLY A 42 6.90 -22.09 -3.56
CA GLY A 42 8.16 -21.92 -2.83
C GLY A 42 8.28 -20.55 -2.15
N TYR A 43 7.20 -19.77 -2.13
CA TYR A 43 7.12 -18.47 -1.50
C TYR A 43 6.96 -18.68 0.01
N THR A 44 8.00 -19.15 0.66
CA THR A 44 8.16 -18.87 2.09
C THR A 44 8.18 -17.34 2.20
N PRO A 45 7.27 -16.71 2.96
CA PRO A 45 7.55 -15.36 3.42
C PRO A 45 8.96 -15.44 4.02
N PRO A 46 9.92 -14.61 3.61
CA PRO A 46 11.19 -14.59 4.31
C PRO A 46 10.83 -14.47 5.80
N PRO A 47 11.44 -15.28 6.68
CA PRO A 47 11.22 -15.12 8.10
C PRO A 47 11.38 -13.62 8.42
N PRO A 48 10.58 -13.06 9.35
CA PRO A 48 10.85 -11.70 9.84
C PRO A 48 12.34 -11.66 10.12
N HIS A 49 13.05 -10.84 9.34
CA HIS A 49 14.47 -11.01 9.12
C HIS A 49 15.15 -10.42 10.34
N THR A 50 15.13 -11.18 11.43
CA THR A 50 15.64 -10.93 12.77
C THR A 50 15.31 -12.18 13.57
N THR A 51 16.11 -13.23 13.46
CA THR A 51 16.42 -13.96 14.69
C THR A 51 17.29 -13.00 15.52
N ALA A 52 17.16 -13.03 16.85
CA ALA A 52 17.91 -12.14 17.74
C ALA A 52 19.43 -12.17 17.49
N ASP A 53 19.93 -13.27 16.90
CA ASP A 53 21.34 -13.55 16.67
C ASP A 53 21.89 -13.03 15.33
N ASN A 54 21.03 -12.60 14.40
CA ASN A 54 21.51 -12.05 13.14
C ASN A 54 21.92 -10.58 13.35
N THR A 55 23.18 -10.26 13.08
CA THR A 55 23.73 -8.90 13.18
C THR A 55 23.52 -8.08 11.90
N GLN A 56 23.09 -8.72 10.80
CA GLN A 56 22.92 -8.08 9.49
C GLN A 56 21.67 -8.58 8.75
N CYS A 57 21.12 -7.74 7.86
CA CYS A 57 20.03 -8.12 6.97
C CYS A 57 20.51 -8.91 5.75
N ARG A 58 19.57 -9.52 4.99
CA ARG A 58 19.87 -10.25 3.74
C ARG A 58 20.66 -9.44 2.70
N ASN A 59 20.60 -8.11 2.76
CA ASN A 59 21.33 -7.21 1.87
C ASN A 59 22.62 -6.65 2.51
N GLY A 60 23.10 -7.25 3.61
CA GLY A 60 24.35 -6.87 4.28
C GLY A 60 24.27 -5.66 5.21
N HIS A 61 23.12 -5.01 5.37
CA HIS A 61 22.99 -3.86 6.28
C HIS A 61 22.98 -4.29 7.76
N SER A 62 23.79 -3.62 8.59
CA SER A 62 23.90 -3.84 10.04
C SER A 62 22.60 -3.60 10.80
N TYR A 63 22.22 -4.47 11.72
CA TYR A 63 20.97 -4.39 12.48
C TYR A 63 20.92 -3.44 13.69
N PRO A 64 21.96 -3.15 14.47
CA PRO A 64 21.84 -2.08 15.47
C PRO A 64 21.35 -0.75 14.87
N ASP A 65 21.84 -0.39 13.68
CA ASP A 65 21.47 0.88 13.04
C ASP A 65 20.16 0.81 12.25
N ASN A 66 19.93 -0.33 11.57
CA ASN A 66 18.89 -0.42 10.55
C ASN A 66 17.66 -1.23 10.98
N LEU A 67 17.67 -1.87 12.15
CA LEU A 67 16.52 -2.63 12.64
C LEU A 67 15.45 -1.70 13.21
N ARG A 68 14.22 -1.82 12.70
CA ARG A 68 13.05 -1.15 13.26
C ARG A 68 11.87 -2.11 13.32
N THR A 69 10.91 -1.80 14.20
CA THR A 69 9.67 -2.56 14.36
C THR A 69 8.50 -1.71 13.85
N ASP A 70 7.56 -2.31 13.12
CA ASP A 70 6.33 -1.62 12.70
C ASP A 70 5.21 -1.73 13.75
N SER A 71 4.06 -1.09 13.48
CA SER A 71 2.90 -1.10 14.39
C SER A 71 2.28 -2.48 14.61
N ASN A 72 2.67 -3.48 13.81
CA ASN A 72 2.19 -4.86 13.92
C ASN A 72 3.24 -5.77 14.57
N GLY A 73 4.35 -5.22 15.08
CA GLY A 73 5.44 -5.98 15.68
C GLY A 73 6.41 -6.60 14.66
N TRP A 74 6.34 -6.26 13.37
CA TRP A 74 7.28 -6.80 12.38
C TRP A 74 8.58 -6.02 12.36
N HIS A 75 9.67 -6.75 12.48
CA HIS A 75 11.00 -6.24 12.25
C HIS A 75 11.30 -6.04 10.76
N TYR A 76 11.94 -4.92 10.42
CA TYR A 76 12.37 -4.60 9.07
C TYR A 76 13.67 -3.79 9.06
N CYS A 77 14.44 -3.93 7.98
CA CYS A 77 15.61 -3.11 7.71
C CYS A 77 15.20 -1.77 7.06
N THR A 78 15.57 -0.65 7.67
CA THR A 78 15.27 0.71 7.18
C THR A 78 15.87 0.99 5.81
N GLN A 79 17.12 0.57 5.56
CA GLN A 79 17.79 0.73 4.26
C GLN A 79 17.08 -0.07 3.16
N CYS A 80 16.72 -1.33 3.43
CA CYS A 80 15.93 -2.14 2.49
C CYS A 80 14.59 -1.48 2.16
N ARG A 81 13.91 -0.93 3.18
CA ARG A 81 12.64 -0.22 3.01
C ARG A 81 12.82 1.05 2.17
N ARG A 82 13.86 1.85 2.42
CA ARG A 82 14.22 3.03 1.61
C ARG A 82 14.51 2.67 0.16
N ALA A 83 15.31 1.63 -0.07
CA ALA A 83 15.63 1.15 -1.42
C ALA A 83 14.39 0.64 -2.18
N LYS A 84 13.49 -0.09 -1.49
CA LYS A 84 12.20 -0.51 -2.06
C LYS A 84 11.31 0.69 -2.41
N ALA A 85 11.24 1.70 -1.53
CA ALA A 85 10.48 2.92 -1.79
C ALA A 85 11.07 3.72 -2.96
N LYS A 86 12.40 3.81 -3.08
CA LYS A 86 13.08 4.43 -4.23
C LYS A 86 12.71 3.72 -5.53
N ARG A 87 12.88 2.39 -5.60
CA ARG A 87 12.48 1.58 -6.77
C ARG A 87 11.00 1.70 -7.14
N TRP A 88 10.12 1.96 -6.17
CA TRP A 88 8.72 2.23 -6.47
C TRP A 88 8.53 3.61 -7.09
N ARG A 89 9.17 4.66 -6.56
CA ARG A 89 9.15 6.02 -7.14
C ARG A 89 9.74 6.07 -8.54
N ASP A 90 10.89 5.42 -8.76
CA ASP A 90 11.55 5.38 -10.06
C ASP A 90 10.65 4.73 -11.14
N ARG A 91 9.88 3.70 -10.75
CA ARG A 91 8.90 3.04 -11.65
C ARG A 91 7.56 3.76 -11.76
N ASN A 92 7.26 4.67 -10.84
CA ASN A 92 5.99 5.40 -10.78
C ASN A 92 6.31 6.88 -10.60
N PRO A 93 6.88 7.53 -11.63
CA PRO A 93 7.18 8.95 -11.56
C PRO A 93 5.88 9.71 -11.33
N MET A 94 5.77 10.35 -10.16
CA MET A 94 4.70 11.33 -9.96
C MET A 94 5.09 12.61 -10.71
N PRO A 95 4.16 13.26 -11.43
CA PRO A 95 4.44 14.56 -12.02
C PRO A 95 4.94 15.51 -10.92
N ALA A 96 6.09 16.13 -11.17
CA ALA A 96 6.80 16.94 -10.18
C ALA A 96 5.94 18.11 -9.69
N GLN A 97 5.12 18.65 -10.59
CA GLN A 97 4.20 19.73 -10.30
C GLN A 97 2.77 19.39 -10.75
N PRO A 98 1.75 19.84 -10.01
CA PRO A 98 0.38 19.82 -10.49
C PRO A 98 0.26 20.61 -11.79
N ASP A 99 -0.46 20.07 -12.77
CA ASP A 99 -0.80 20.84 -13.96
C ASP A 99 -1.79 21.95 -13.59
N THR A 100 -1.33 23.20 -13.67
CA THR A 100 -2.12 24.38 -13.32
C THR A 100 -3.31 24.58 -14.26
N VAL A 101 -3.19 24.21 -15.53
CA VAL A 101 -4.28 24.30 -16.51
C VAL A 101 -5.35 23.26 -16.18
N ALA A 102 -4.96 22.03 -15.83
CA ALA A 102 -5.87 21.00 -15.37
C ALA A 102 -6.66 21.44 -14.12
N ILE A 103 -6.00 22.10 -13.16
CA ILE A 103 -6.63 22.65 -11.96
C ILE A 103 -7.65 23.73 -12.34
N LEU A 104 -7.23 24.72 -13.14
CA LEU A 104 -8.11 25.83 -13.55
C LEU A 104 -9.35 25.32 -14.28
N ARG A 105 -9.18 24.41 -15.25
CA ARG A 105 -10.30 23.79 -15.96
C ARG A 105 -11.27 23.09 -15.00
N ALA A 106 -10.74 22.36 -14.01
CA ALA A 106 -11.55 21.71 -13.00
C ALA A 106 -12.31 22.70 -12.10
N VAL A 107 -11.66 23.79 -11.68
CA VAL A 107 -12.28 24.88 -10.93
C VAL A 107 -13.37 25.56 -11.75
N HIS A 108 -13.20 25.65 -13.07
CA HIS A 108 -14.18 26.16 -14.03
C HIS A 108 -15.27 25.14 -14.44
N GLY A 109 -15.26 23.92 -13.88
CA GLY A 109 -16.31 22.91 -14.06
C GLY A 109 -16.16 22.02 -15.28
N ASP A 110 -15.02 22.11 -15.94
CA ASP A 110 -14.60 21.22 -17.01
C ASP A 110 -13.39 20.38 -16.56
N PRO A 111 -13.52 19.53 -15.52
CA PRO A 111 -12.39 18.76 -15.04
C PRO A 111 -11.91 17.78 -16.13
N PRO A 112 -10.58 17.65 -16.34
CA PRO A 112 -10.07 16.63 -17.24
C PRO A 112 -10.45 15.24 -16.73
N GLN A 113 -10.43 14.25 -17.63
CA GLN A 113 -10.84 12.88 -17.31
C GLN A 113 -10.05 12.28 -16.14
N ARG A 114 -8.81 12.72 -15.93
CA ARG A 114 -7.95 12.30 -14.82
C ARG A 114 -7.30 13.50 -14.14
N LEU A 115 -7.82 13.87 -12.97
CA LEU A 115 -7.12 14.73 -12.01
C LEU A 115 -6.26 13.90 -11.07
N THR A 116 -4.98 14.28 -10.93
CA THR A 116 -4.11 13.68 -9.93
C THR A 116 -4.62 14.00 -8.51
N PRO A 117 -4.22 13.22 -7.49
CA PRO A 117 -4.61 13.53 -6.10
C PRO A 117 -4.18 14.93 -5.65
N ARG A 118 -3.04 15.44 -6.13
CA ARG A 118 -2.54 16.78 -5.81
C ARG A 118 -3.39 17.86 -6.48
N GLU A 119 -3.59 17.77 -7.80
CA GLU A 119 -4.45 18.71 -8.55
C GLU A 119 -5.86 18.76 -7.98
N ARG A 120 -6.46 17.61 -7.66
CA ARG A 120 -7.79 17.57 -7.04
C ARG A 120 -7.81 18.25 -5.68
N THR A 121 -6.77 18.09 -4.87
CA THR A 121 -6.70 18.74 -3.54
C THR A 121 -6.61 20.25 -3.70
N GLU A 122 -5.82 20.71 -4.67
CA GLU A 122 -5.67 22.13 -4.97
C GLU A 122 -6.96 22.74 -5.55
N ALA A 123 -7.64 22.06 -6.48
CA ALA A 123 -8.94 22.49 -6.99
C ALA A 123 -10.00 22.55 -5.86
N VAL A 124 -10.01 21.58 -4.94
CA VAL A 124 -10.89 21.61 -3.76
C VAL A 124 -10.57 22.79 -2.85
N ARG A 125 -9.30 23.14 -2.67
CA ARG A 125 -8.87 24.32 -1.89
C ARG A 125 -9.46 25.58 -2.51
N GLN A 126 -9.19 25.85 -3.79
CA GLN A 126 -9.68 27.04 -4.48
C GLN A 126 -11.21 27.16 -4.47
N LEU A 127 -11.93 26.07 -4.70
CA LEU A 127 -13.40 26.08 -4.65
C LEU A 127 -13.94 26.26 -3.22
N THR A 128 -13.23 25.76 -2.21
CA THR A 128 -13.59 25.96 -0.80
C THR A 128 -13.34 27.41 -0.37
N ASP A 129 -12.22 28.00 -0.80
CA ASP A 129 -11.88 29.40 -0.56
C ASP A 129 -12.92 30.33 -1.23
N GLY A 130 -13.47 29.92 -2.37
CA GLY A 130 -14.63 30.56 -3.01
C GLY A 130 -16.00 30.30 -2.35
N GLY A 131 -16.04 29.62 -1.20
CA GLY A 131 -17.27 29.42 -0.42
C GLY A 131 -18.19 28.28 -0.88
N LEU A 132 -17.77 27.43 -1.82
CA LEU A 132 -18.66 26.40 -2.36
C LEU A 132 -18.91 25.26 -1.36
N SER A 133 -20.12 24.71 -1.40
CA SER A 133 -20.52 23.56 -0.58
C SER A 133 -19.85 22.26 -1.05
N VAL A 134 -19.75 21.26 -0.16
CA VAL A 134 -19.13 19.96 -0.47
C VAL A 134 -19.80 19.27 -1.67
N THR A 135 -21.14 19.31 -1.72
CA THR A 135 -21.93 18.69 -2.78
C THR A 135 -21.67 19.37 -4.13
N LEU A 136 -21.60 20.71 -4.13
CA LEU A 136 -21.37 21.47 -5.37
C LEU A 136 -19.95 21.27 -5.90
N ILE A 137 -18.94 21.24 -5.01
CA ILE A 137 -17.56 20.89 -5.37
C ILE A 137 -17.48 19.47 -5.94
N ALA A 138 -18.18 18.51 -5.32
CA ALA A 138 -18.18 17.12 -5.76
C ALA A 138 -18.75 16.99 -7.18
N ALA A 139 -19.87 17.65 -7.46
CA ALA A 139 -20.46 17.71 -8.79
C ALA A 139 -19.52 18.38 -9.80
N ARG A 140 -18.97 19.54 -9.46
CA ARG A 140 -18.02 20.31 -10.27
C ARG A 140 -16.80 19.49 -10.70
N LEU A 141 -16.22 18.75 -9.76
CA LEU A 141 -15.02 17.92 -9.97
C LEU A 141 -15.34 16.48 -10.43
N ARG A 142 -16.62 16.18 -10.69
CA ARG A 142 -17.13 14.84 -11.08
C ARG A 142 -16.58 13.73 -10.18
N CYS A 143 -16.64 13.94 -8.86
CA CYS A 143 -16.13 13.00 -7.88
C CYS A 143 -17.09 12.80 -6.70
N HIS A 144 -16.86 11.75 -5.91
CA HIS A 144 -17.72 11.46 -4.77
C HIS A 144 -17.52 12.49 -3.62
N PRO A 145 -18.58 12.95 -2.92
CA PRO A 145 -18.48 13.92 -1.81
C PRO A 145 -17.47 13.55 -0.71
N LYS A 146 -17.32 12.25 -0.43
CA LYS A 146 -16.31 11.71 0.51
C LYS A 146 -14.88 12.10 0.13
N THR A 147 -14.58 12.22 -1.17
CA THR A 147 -13.28 12.66 -1.68
C THR A 147 -13.00 14.11 -1.32
N VAL A 148 -14.00 14.99 -1.48
CA VAL A 148 -13.91 16.41 -1.09
C VAL A 148 -13.69 16.55 0.42
N LYS A 149 -14.49 15.82 1.24
CA LYS A 149 -14.31 15.82 2.71
C LYS A 149 -12.89 15.38 3.12
N ARG A 150 -12.36 14.34 2.47
CA ARG A 150 -10.99 13.86 2.72
C ARG A 150 -9.93 14.89 2.32
N ALA A 151 -10.11 15.60 1.20
CA ALA A 151 -9.22 16.66 0.77
C ALA A 151 -9.23 17.84 1.76
N ARG A 152 -10.41 18.31 2.19
CA ARG A 152 -10.53 19.36 3.22
C ARG A 152 -9.85 18.98 4.53
N ARG A 153 -10.02 17.74 5.00
CA ARG A 153 -9.33 17.26 6.22
C ARG A 153 -7.80 17.31 6.09
N ARG A 154 -7.26 17.03 4.90
CA ARG A 154 -5.81 17.12 4.64
C ARG A 154 -5.33 18.57 4.63
N LEU A 155 -6.07 19.46 3.97
CA LEU A 155 -5.76 20.90 3.94
C LEU A 155 -5.75 21.47 5.36
N LYS A 156 -6.75 21.15 6.20
CA LYS A 156 -6.81 21.59 7.59
C LYS A 156 -5.66 21.05 8.46
N ALA A 157 -5.14 19.85 8.15
CA ALA A 157 -4.01 19.28 8.88
C ALA A 157 -2.65 19.83 8.44
N ALA A 158 -2.59 20.57 7.33
CA ALA A 158 -1.39 21.16 6.76
C ALA A 158 -1.30 22.68 6.98
N ALA A 159 -2.37 23.29 7.49
CA ALA A 159 -2.42 24.68 7.97
C ALA A 159 -2.12 24.69 9.47
#